data_AF-A0A9W4J2A5-F1
#
_entry.id   AF-A0A9W4J2A5-F1
#
_cell.length_a   1.000
_cell.length_b   1.000
_cell.length_c   1.000
_cell.angle_alpha   90.00
_cell.angle_beta   90.00
_cell.angle_gamma   90.00
#
_symmetry.space_group_name_H-M   'P 1'
#
loop_
_entity.id
_entity.type
_entity.pdbx_description
1 polymer ?
#
loop_
_entity_poly.entity_id
_entity_poly.type
_entity_poly.pdbx_seq_one_letter_code
_entity_poly.pdbx_strand_id
1 'polypeptide(L)'
;MASQMFYLDSQPITAQSIEQLHPRRNTVHRLTLEPGSFRHTIPPSVTTVIIKQQKDGWEEEFGFEKEAYEKLNRLQGTVIPVSYDQGSFNGLPALILSDIAGTTLHDLARSKTKIEDESLEKELGAALKELYEHGAEHWDQKMDNFLFCDNGKVMIVDLEDVQFPDKCSPWEDSINLGGVNCLMGEFRHVRDPNVHRHLLASG
;
A
#
# COMPACT_ATOMS: atom_id res chain seq x y z
N MET A 1 30.93 6.69 0.60
CA MET A 1 29.54 6.17 0.54
C MET A 1 29.32 5.43 1.86
N ALA A 2 28.43 5.88 2.73
CA ALA A 2 28.05 5.09 3.90
C ALA A 2 27.35 3.83 3.38
N SER A 3 27.75 2.65 3.89
CA SER A 3 27.03 1.41 3.58
C SER A 3 25.64 1.54 4.20
N GLN A 4 24.58 1.36 3.41
CA GLN A 4 23.23 1.33 3.94
C GLN A 4 23.07 0.02 4.72
N MET A 5 22.68 0.11 5.99
CA MET A 5 22.61 -1.04 6.89
C MET A 5 21.17 -1.27 7.32
N PHE A 6 20.73 -2.52 7.20
CA PHE A 6 19.40 -2.95 7.59
C PHE A 6 19.52 -4.01 8.69
N TYR A 7 18.71 -3.89 9.73
CA TYR A 7 18.72 -4.79 10.87
C TYR A 7 17.31 -5.29 11.18
N LEU A 8 17.22 -6.59 11.49
CA LEU A 8 16.05 -7.25 12.09
C LEU A 8 16.52 -7.84 13.42
N ASP A 9 15.85 -7.53 14.52
CA ASP A 9 16.26 -7.95 15.87
C ASP A 9 17.74 -7.68 16.21
N SER A 10 18.23 -6.50 15.82
CA SER A 10 19.64 -6.12 15.96
C SER A 10 20.64 -7.00 15.21
N GLN A 11 20.16 -7.95 14.37
CA GLN A 11 21.00 -8.71 13.46
C GLN A 11 21.02 -8.04 12.09
N PRO A 12 22.20 -7.83 11.49
CA PRO A 12 22.28 -7.24 10.17
C PRO A 12 21.70 -8.21 9.14
N ILE A 13 20.89 -7.67 8.23
CA ILE A 13 20.42 -8.36 7.04
C ILE A 13 21.19 -7.80 5.85
N THR A 14 21.84 -8.69 5.10
CA THR A 14 22.53 -8.31 3.88
C THR A 14 21.54 -8.24 2.71
N ALA A 15 21.58 -7.12 1.99
CA ALA A 15 20.81 -6.92 0.77
C ALA A 15 21.75 -6.92 -0.44
N GLN A 16 21.38 -7.63 -1.49
CA GLN A 16 22.04 -7.59 -2.80
C GLN A 16 21.87 -6.23 -3.47
N SER A 17 20.69 -5.62 -3.30
CA SER A 17 20.37 -4.30 -3.84
C SER A 17 19.36 -3.58 -2.98
N ILE A 18 19.45 -2.25 -3.00
CA ILE A 18 18.50 -1.35 -2.36
C ILE A 18 18.04 -0.34 -3.41
N GLU A 19 16.73 -0.27 -3.62
CA GLU A 19 16.08 0.63 -4.56
C GLU A 19 15.15 1.57 -3.80
N GLN A 20 15.31 2.88 -3.96
CA GLN A 20 14.33 3.85 -3.46
C GLN A 20 13.13 3.86 -4.42
N LEU A 21 11.94 3.50 -3.92
CA LEU A 21 10.78 3.29 -4.78
C LEU A 21 10.14 4.56 -5.33
N HIS A 22 10.34 5.70 -4.66
CA HIS A 22 9.80 6.96 -5.15
C HIS A 22 10.77 8.12 -4.87
N PRO A 23 11.08 8.97 -5.86
CA PRO A 23 12.06 10.06 -5.70
C PRO A 23 11.74 11.02 -4.55
N ARG A 24 10.46 11.19 -4.23
CA ARG A 24 9.98 12.04 -3.12
C ARG A 24 9.69 11.29 -1.81
N ARG A 25 9.65 9.95 -1.83
CA ARG A 25 9.47 9.13 -0.61
C ARG A 25 10.82 8.48 -0.31
N ASN A 26 11.72 9.25 0.29
CA ASN A 26 13.06 8.81 0.67
C ASN A 26 13.06 7.80 1.84
N THR A 27 11.90 7.48 2.40
CA THR A 27 11.74 6.51 3.49
C THR A 27 11.25 5.15 3.02
N VAL A 28 10.92 4.96 1.75
CA VAL A 28 10.40 3.69 1.22
C VAL A 28 11.38 3.07 0.24
N HIS A 29 11.87 1.88 0.58
CA HIS A 29 12.89 1.17 -0.19
C HIS A 29 12.46 -0.26 -0.49
N ARG A 30 12.78 -0.76 -1.68
CA ARG A 30 12.75 -2.17 -2.00
C ARG A 30 14.14 -2.77 -1.79
N LEU A 31 14.21 -3.83 -1.01
CA LEU A 31 15.43 -4.58 -0.73
C LEU A 31 15.37 -5.93 -1.41
N THR A 32 16.38 -6.26 -2.21
CA THR A 32 16.61 -7.64 -2.67
C THR A 32 17.52 -8.31 -1.66
N LEU A 33 17.02 -9.36 -1.01
CA LEU A 33 17.68 -10.03 0.11
C LEU A 33 18.73 -11.03 -0.38
N GLU A 34 19.88 -11.11 0.29
CA GLU A 34 20.87 -12.15 0.00
C GLU A 34 20.37 -13.55 0.41
N PRO A 35 20.48 -14.58 -0.46
CA PRO A 35 20.17 -15.95 -0.09
C PRO A 35 20.98 -16.40 1.14
N GLY A 36 20.29 -17.00 2.12
CA GLY A 36 20.93 -17.51 3.34
C GLY A 36 21.14 -16.47 4.44
N SER A 37 20.73 -15.21 4.25
CA SER A 37 20.67 -14.22 5.34
C SER A 37 19.81 -14.74 6.50
N PHE A 38 20.26 -14.57 7.74
CA PHE A 38 19.47 -14.97 8.90
C PHE A 38 18.23 -14.08 9.02
N ARG A 39 17.05 -14.70 8.96
CA ARG A 39 15.75 -14.04 9.01
C ARG A 39 14.74 -15.04 9.55
N HIS A 40 14.21 -14.77 10.73
CA HIS A 40 13.32 -15.71 11.41
C HIS A 40 11.83 -15.37 11.16
N THR A 41 11.51 -14.10 10.89
CA THR A 41 10.16 -13.63 10.56
C THR A 41 9.87 -13.55 9.06
N ILE A 42 10.91 -13.40 8.23
CA ILE A 42 10.77 -13.34 6.77
C ILE A 42 10.93 -14.76 6.18
N PRO A 43 9.94 -15.31 5.46
CA PRO A 43 10.04 -16.65 4.88
C PRO A 43 11.24 -16.82 3.94
N PRO A 44 11.90 -18.00 3.92
CA PRO A 44 13.04 -18.25 3.03
C PRO A 44 12.77 -18.10 1.53
N SER A 45 11.50 -18.24 1.10
CA SER A 45 11.07 -18.05 -0.29
C SER A 45 10.99 -16.59 -0.72
N VAL A 46 10.91 -15.65 0.22
CA VAL A 46 10.83 -14.21 -0.07
C VAL A 46 12.21 -13.73 -0.50
N THR A 47 12.32 -13.14 -1.68
CA THR A 47 13.60 -12.59 -2.19
C THR A 47 13.61 -11.07 -2.17
N THR A 48 12.45 -10.42 -2.11
CA THR A 48 12.32 -8.97 -2.00
C THR A 48 11.38 -8.56 -0.89
N VAL A 49 11.69 -7.44 -0.22
CA VAL A 49 10.85 -6.83 0.82
C VAL A 49 10.79 -5.33 0.61
N ILE A 50 9.72 -4.70 1.11
CA ILE A 50 9.62 -3.25 1.22
C ILE A 50 9.97 -2.84 2.65
N ILE A 51 10.86 -1.87 2.75
CA ILE A 51 11.22 -1.21 4.00
C ILE A 51 10.57 0.16 4.00
N LYS A 52 9.64 0.38 4.93
CA LYS A 52 9.05 1.70 5.19
C LYS A 52 9.64 2.24 6.49
N GLN A 53 10.59 3.14 6.34
CA GLN A 53 11.31 3.78 7.43
C GLN A 53 10.46 4.89 8.06
N GLN A 54 10.55 5.04 9.39
CA GLN A 54 9.96 6.16 10.11
C GLN A 54 10.51 7.50 9.59
N LYS A 55 9.63 8.48 9.38
CA LYS A 55 10.03 9.86 9.04
C LYS A 55 10.38 10.62 10.33
N ASP A 56 11.26 11.61 10.23
CA ASP A 56 11.64 12.44 11.38
C ASP A 56 10.45 13.23 11.92
N GLY A 57 10.10 13.03 13.20
CA GLY A 57 8.95 13.67 13.85
C GLY A 57 7.58 13.06 13.52
N TRP A 58 7.55 11.83 12.96
CA TRP A 58 6.33 11.09 12.61
C TRP A 58 6.26 9.75 13.37
N GLU A 59 6.66 9.76 14.64
CA GLU A 59 6.63 8.57 15.51
C GLU A 59 5.21 8.04 15.72
N GLU A 60 4.23 8.94 15.77
CA GLU A 60 2.83 8.61 16.02
C GLU A 60 2.22 7.89 14.81
N GLU A 61 2.41 8.41 13.60
CA GLU A 61 1.93 7.81 12.36
C GLU A 61 2.58 6.44 12.09
N PHE A 62 3.88 6.31 12.39
CA PHE A 62 4.55 5.01 12.36
C PHE A 62 3.93 4.02 13.35
N GLY A 63 3.58 4.50 14.54
CA GLY A 63 2.86 3.72 15.56
C GLY A 63 1.48 3.27 15.09
N PHE A 64 0.70 4.18 14.49
CA PHE A 64 -0.63 3.88 13.95
C PHE A 64 -0.58 2.86 12.82
N GLU A 65 0.35 3.00 11.88
CA GLU A 65 0.50 2.03 10.80
C GLU A 65 0.86 0.64 11.33
N LYS A 66 1.77 0.58 12.31
CA LYS A 66 2.12 -0.67 12.98
C LYS A 66 0.90 -1.31 13.65
N GLU A 67 0.16 -0.54 14.44
CA GLU A 67 -1.05 -1.00 15.12
C GLU A 67 -2.12 -1.46 14.12
N ALA A 68 -2.25 -0.79 12.98
CA ALA A 68 -3.16 -1.18 11.92
C ALA A 68 -2.83 -2.56 11.35
N TYR A 69 -1.55 -2.86 11.08
CA TYR A 69 -1.12 -4.20 10.65
C TYR A 69 -1.40 -5.28 11.70
N GLU A 70 -1.22 -4.97 12.98
CA GLU A 70 -1.53 -5.90 14.08
C GLU A 70 -3.03 -6.20 14.18
N LYS A 71 -3.88 -5.16 14.15
CA LYS A 71 -5.34 -5.28 14.20
C LYS A 71 -5.93 -5.97 12.97
N LEU A 72 -5.36 -5.72 11.80
CA LEU A 72 -5.83 -6.23 10.50
C LEU A 72 -5.09 -7.50 10.06
N ASN A 73 -4.55 -8.31 11.00
CA ASN A 73 -3.74 -9.48 10.64
C ASN A 73 -4.42 -10.43 9.64
N ARG A 74 -5.76 -10.53 9.70
CA ARG A 74 -6.57 -11.41 8.85
C ARG A 74 -6.61 -10.98 7.38
N LEU A 75 -6.30 -9.72 7.11
CA LEU A 75 -6.28 -9.12 5.78
C LEU A 75 -4.90 -9.15 5.12
N GLN A 76 -3.86 -9.52 5.88
CA GLN A 76 -2.49 -9.53 5.38
C GLN A 76 -2.28 -10.60 4.30
N GLY A 77 -1.67 -10.19 3.19
CA GLY A 77 -1.43 -11.02 2.01
C GLY A 77 -2.64 -11.16 1.08
N THR A 78 -3.79 -10.59 1.43
CA THR A 78 -5.00 -10.59 0.59
C THR A 78 -5.42 -9.19 0.21
N VAL A 79 -5.71 -8.33 1.20
CA VAL A 79 -6.18 -6.95 1.01
C VAL A 79 -5.12 -5.93 1.37
N ILE A 80 -4.24 -6.25 2.33
CA ILE A 80 -3.10 -5.41 2.71
C ILE A 80 -1.79 -6.21 2.62
N PRO A 81 -0.62 -5.56 2.54
CA PRO A 81 0.67 -6.25 2.59
C PRO A 81 0.83 -7.10 3.86
N VAL A 82 1.69 -8.12 3.79
CA VAL A 82 2.16 -8.81 4.99
C VAL A 82 3.21 -7.95 5.67
N SER A 83 2.97 -7.55 6.91
CA SER A 83 4.01 -7.09 7.82
C SER A 83 4.75 -8.29 8.38
N TYR A 84 6.02 -8.45 8.01
CA TYR A 84 6.87 -9.51 8.54
C TYR A 84 7.34 -9.18 9.95
N ASP A 85 7.80 -7.95 10.17
CA ASP A 85 8.24 -7.46 11.48
C ASP A 85 8.59 -5.96 11.42
N GLN A 86 9.08 -5.46 12.56
CA GLN A 86 9.80 -4.21 12.69
C GLN A 86 11.32 -4.46 12.68
N GLY A 87 12.06 -3.52 12.11
CA GLY A 87 13.52 -3.50 12.15
C GLY A 87 14.05 -2.08 12.27
N SER A 88 15.31 -1.89 11.87
CA SER A 88 15.87 -0.57 11.64
C SER A 88 16.60 -0.50 10.30
N PHE A 89 16.48 0.64 9.64
CA PHE A 89 17.19 0.97 8.42
C PHE A 89 18.02 2.22 8.69
N ASN A 90 19.33 2.17 8.45
CA ASN A 90 20.26 3.26 8.74
C ASN A 90 20.10 3.86 10.16
N GLY A 91 19.78 3.02 11.13
CA GLY A 91 19.61 3.41 12.54
C GLY A 91 18.24 3.99 12.92
N LEU A 92 17.31 4.14 11.97
CA LEU A 92 15.93 4.57 12.25
C LEU A 92 14.97 3.38 12.22
N PRO A 93 13.90 3.39 13.04
CA PRO A 93 12.85 2.36 12.99
C PRO A 93 12.26 2.20 11.59
N ALA A 94 11.93 0.97 11.22
CA ALA A 94 11.29 0.67 9.94
C ALA A 94 10.35 -0.53 10.03
N LEU A 95 9.27 -0.51 9.25
CA LEU A 95 8.42 -1.67 9.00
C LEU A 95 8.98 -2.48 7.83
N ILE A 96 8.88 -3.80 7.94
CA ILE A 96 9.32 -4.76 6.94
C ILE A 96 8.09 -5.41 6.35
N LEU A 97 7.77 -5.05 5.11
CA LEU A 97 6.54 -5.43 4.44
C LEU A 97 6.82 -6.35 3.24
N SER A 98 5.86 -7.17 2.86
CA SER A 98 5.90 -7.92 1.62
C SER A 98 5.96 -7.00 0.41
N ASP A 99 6.87 -7.29 -0.52
CA ASP A 99 6.86 -6.68 -1.85
C ASP A 99 5.71 -7.26 -2.67
N ILE A 100 4.84 -6.39 -3.17
CA ILE A 100 3.63 -6.76 -3.89
C ILE A 100 3.87 -6.60 -5.39
N ALA A 101 3.58 -7.66 -6.15
CA ALA A 101 3.54 -7.61 -7.61
C ALA A 101 2.27 -6.88 -8.07
N GLY A 102 2.37 -5.55 -8.15
CA GLY A 102 1.29 -4.67 -8.59
C GLY A 102 1.78 -3.29 -8.96
N THR A 103 0.88 -2.49 -9.53
CA THR A 103 1.13 -1.10 -9.94
C THR A 103 0.15 -0.19 -9.22
N THR A 104 0.61 0.96 -8.73
CA THR A 104 -0.28 1.96 -8.11
C THR A 104 -1.35 2.40 -9.10
N LEU A 105 -2.55 2.75 -8.64
CA LEU A 105 -3.59 3.29 -9.53
C LEU A 105 -3.11 4.58 -10.22
N HIS A 106 -2.28 5.36 -9.53
CA HIS A 106 -1.66 6.57 -10.07
C HIS A 106 -0.79 6.30 -11.30
N ASP A 107 0.12 5.32 -11.21
CA ASP A 107 1.00 4.94 -12.32
C ASP A 107 0.22 4.18 -13.40
N LEU A 108 -0.72 3.35 -12.98
CA LEU A 108 -1.56 2.57 -13.87
C LEU A 108 -2.40 3.48 -14.77
N ALA A 109 -3.00 4.54 -14.22
CA ALA A 109 -3.77 5.53 -14.99
C ALA A 109 -2.93 6.16 -16.12
N ARG A 110 -1.64 6.39 -15.89
CA ARG A 110 -0.68 6.96 -16.85
C ARG A 110 -0.06 5.93 -17.79
N SER A 111 -0.18 4.65 -17.48
CA SER A 111 0.31 3.56 -18.31
C SER A 111 -0.59 3.32 -19.53
N LYS A 112 -0.07 2.58 -20.52
CA LYS A 112 -0.85 2.10 -21.68
C LYS A 112 -1.58 0.77 -21.41
N THR A 113 -1.54 0.28 -20.17
CA THR A 113 -2.13 -1.00 -19.79
C THR A 113 -3.64 -0.91 -19.88
N LYS A 114 -4.22 -1.77 -20.74
CA LYS A 114 -5.68 -1.86 -20.90
C LYS A 114 -6.27 -2.61 -19.71
N ILE A 115 -7.17 -1.95 -19.02
CA ILE A 115 -7.96 -2.50 -17.91
C ILE A 115 -9.39 -2.04 -18.12
N GLU A 116 -10.33 -2.94 -17.88
CA GLU A 116 -11.76 -2.64 -17.88
C GLU A 116 -12.10 -1.89 -16.60
N ASP A 117 -12.66 -0.69 -16.72
CA ASP A 117 -12.99 0.19 -15.60
C ASP A 117 -13.93 -0.52 -14.62
N GLU A 118 -14.91 -1.28 -15.11
CA GLU A 118 -15.85 -2.03 -14.28
C GLU A 118 -15.17 -3.11 -13.44
N SER A 119 -14.12 -3.74 -13.98
CA SER A 119 -13.34 -4.74 -13.26
C SER A 119 -12.51 -4.11 -12.15
N LEU A 120 -11.84 -2.99 -12.45
CA LEU A 120 -11.08 -2.23 -11.45
C LEU A 120 -11.98 -1.69 -10.35
N GLU A 121 -13.10 -1.08 -10.72
CA GLU A 121 -14.09 -0.52 -9.79
C GLU A 121 -14.62 -1.58 -8.83
N LYS A 122 -14.95 -2.76 -9.36
CA LYS A 122 -15.40 -3.90 -8.57
C LYS A 122 -14.35 -4.36 -7.56
N GLU A 123 -13.09 -4.50 -7.98
CA GLU A 123 -12.02 -5.01 -7.11
C GLU A 123 -11.57 -3.97 -6.08
N LEU A 124 -11.61 -2.68 -6.42
CA LEU A 124 -11.42 -1.59 -5.47
C LEU A 124 -12.53 -1.58 -4.41
N GLY A 125 -13.79 -1.71 -4.84
CA GLY A 125 -14.92 -1.82 -3.93
C GLY A 125 -14.82 -3.04 -3.02
N ALA A 126 -14.40 -4.19 -3.55
CA ALA A 126 -14.19 -5.39 -2.76
C ALA A 126 -13.10 -5.21 -1.67
N ALA A 127 -11.97 -4.58 -2.01
CA ALA A 127 -10.89 -4.33 -1.05
C ALA A 127 -11.34 -3.39 0.08
N LEU A 128 -11.99 -2.28 -0.25
CA LEU A 128 -12.50 -1.33 0.75
C LEU A 128 -13.61 -1.93 1.61
N LYS A 129 -14.49 -2.73 1.01
CA LYS A 129 -15.53 -3.44 1.74
C LYS A 129 -14.94 -4.45 2.73
N GLU A 130 -13.97 -5.25 2.31
CA GLU A 130 -13.32 -6.23 3.19
C GLU A 130 -12.60 -5.55 4.35
N LEU A 131 -11.93 -4.41 4.10
CA LEU A 131 -11.33 -3.56 5.14
C LEU A 131 -12.39 -3.09 6.15
N TYR A 132 -13.52 -2.60 5.65
CA TYR A 132 -14.64 -2.11 6.47
C TYR A 132 -15.30 -3.21 7.31
N GLU A 133 -15.53 -4.39 6.73
CA GLU A 133 -16.08 -5.54 7.44
C GLU A 133 -15.15 -6.05 8.56
N HIS A 134 -13.86 -5.70 8.50
CA HIS A 134 -12.87 -5.92 9.56
C HIS A 134 -12.73 -4.75 10.53
N GLY A 135 -13.65 -3.79 10.49
CA GLY A 135 -13.73 -2.70 11.45
C GLY A 135 -12.82 -1.52 11.14
N ALA A 136 -12.31 -1.41 9.90
CA ALA A 136 -11.35 -0.38 9.51
C ALA A 136 -11.84 0.48 8.35
N GLU A 137 -11.56 1.78 8.44
CA GLU A 137 -11.79 2.74 7.36
C GLU A 137 -10.47 3.37 6.95
N HIS A 138 -10.17 3.35 5.65
CA HIS A 138 -9.02 4.06 5.11
C HIS A 138 -9.40 5.51 4.83
N TRP A 139 -8.79 6.48 5.52
CA TRP A 139 -9.14 7.89 5.39
C TRP A 139 -8.29 8.63 4.35
N ASP A 140 -7.07 8.16 4.06
CA ASP A 140 -6.22 8.72 3.00
C ASP A 140 -6.40 7.98 1.66
N GLN A 141 -7.60 8.10 1.08
CA GLN A 141 -7.96 7.42 -0.17
C GLN A 141 -7.41 8.14 -1.41
N LYS A 142 -6.08 8.12 -1.58
CA LYS A 142 -5.38 8.60 -2.77
C LYS A 142 -4.98 7.44 -3.69
N MET A 143 -4.94 7.65 -5.01
CA MET A 143 -4.60 6.60 -5.99
C MET A 143 -3.24 5.91 -5.73
N ASP A 144 -2.29 6.57 -5.08
CA ASP A 144 -0.98 6.01 -4.73
C ASP A 144 -1.03 4.94 -3.62
N ASN A 145 -2.14 4.86 -2.87
CA ASN A 145 -2.33 3.93 -1.76
C ASN A 145 -3.06 2.64 -2.17
N PHE A 146 -3.36 2.49 -3.47
CA PHE A 146 -4.02 1.31 -4.01
C PHE A 146 -3.15 0.71 -5.11
N LEU A 147 -2.79 -0.56 -4.96
CA LEU A 147 -2.07 -1.33 -5.96
C LEU A 147 -3.05 -2.23 -6.71
N PHE A 148 -3.06 -2.17 -8.04
CA PHE A 148 -3.68 -3.19 -8.86
C PHE A 148 -2.65 -4.29 -9.14
N CYS A 149 -2.91 -5.48 -8.60
CA CYS A 149 -2.00 -6.62 -8.63
C CYS A 149 -2.14 -7.44 -9.91
N ASP A 150 -1.10 -8.21 -10.25
CA ASP A 150 -1.07 -9.05 -11.45
C ASP A 150 -2.15 -10.14 -11.47
N ASN A 151 -2.66 -10.52 -10.29
CA ASN A 151 -3.79 -11.45 -10.13
C ASN A 151 -5.17 -10.79 -10.31
N GLY A 152 -5.21 -9.50 -10.66
CA GLY A 152 -6.43 -8.72 -10.86
C GLY A 152 -7.08 -8.20 -9.57
N LYS A 153 -6.45 -8.37 -8.40
CA LYS A 153 -6.95 -7.85 -7.12
C LYS A 153 -6.41 -6.45 -6.84
N VAL A 154 -7.13 -5.71 -6.00
CA VAL A 154 -6.64 -4.46 -5.41
C VAL A 154 -6.12 -4.74 -4.01
N MET A 155 -4.91 -4.27 -3.71
CA MET A 155 -4.37 -4.19 -2.36
C MET A 155 -4.26 -2.75 -1.91
N ILE A 156 -4.54 -2.53 -0.63
CA ILE A 156 -4.46 -1.24 0.05
C ILE A 156 -3.11 -1.19 0.79
N VAL A 157 -2.35 -0.12 0.56
CA VAL A 157 -1.06 0.15 1.21
C VAL A 157 -1.11 1.48 1.93
N ASP A 158 -0.09 1.78 2.74
CA ASP A 158 0.02 3.04 3.50
C ASP A 158 -1.08 3.16 4.58
N LEU A 159 -0.96 2.38 5.66
CA LEU A 159 -2.02 2.26 6.68
C LEU A 159 -1.90 3.29 7.83
N GLU A 160 -1.14 4.37 7.63
CA GLU A 160 -0.91 5.40 8.65
C GLU A 160 -2.20 6.19 9.00
N ASP A 161 -3.13 6.30 8.06
CA ASP A 161 -4.43 6.97 8.22
C ASP A 161 -5.61 5.98 8.14
N VAL A 162 -5.53 4.89 8.91
CA VAL A 162 -6.64 3.95 9.11
C VAL A 162 -7.33 4.20 10.45
N GLN A 163 -8.66 4.34 10.42
CA GLN A 163 -9.49 4.51 11.62
C GLN A 163 -10.22 3.22 11.97
N PHE A 164 -10.37 2.97 13.27
CA PHE A 164 -11.11 1.83 13.82
C PHE A 164 -12.31 2.33 14.64
N PRO A 165 -13.43 2.69 14.00
CA PRO A 165 -14.58 3.25 14.70
C PRO A 165 -15.23 2.24 15.66
N ASP A 166 -15.65 2.70 16.86
CA ASP A 166 -16.31 1.87 17.88
C ASP A 166 -17.62 1.22 17.40
N LYS A 167 -18.22 1.77 16.33
CA LYS A 167 -19.41 1.24 15.67
C LYS A 167 -19.23 1.30 14.15
N CYS A 168 -19.01 0.14 13.53
CA CYS A 168 -19.23 0.00 12.10
C CYS A 168 -20.74 -0.15 11.87
N SER A 169 -21.31 0.75 11.08
CA SER A 169 -22.57 0.48 10.41
C SER A 169 -22.39 -0.69 9.42
N PRO A 170 -23.44 -1.33 8.92
CA PRO A 170 -23.31 -2.25 7.80
C PRO A 170 -22.76 -1.52 6.57
N TRP A 171 -22.02 -2.22 5.71
CA TRP A 171 -21.63 -1.64 4.42
C TRP A 171 -22.88 -1.39 3.58
N GLU A 172 -23.15 -0.12 3.24
CA GLU A 172 -24.25 0.28 2.38
C GLU A 172 -23.70 0.78 1.04
N ASP A 173 -23.94 0.02 -0.04
CA ASP A 173 -23.39 0.30 -1.36
C ASP A 173 -23.71 1.74 -1.81
N SER A 174 -24.91 2.26 -1.57
CA SER A 174 -25.28 3.62 -1.99
C SER A 174 -24.55 4.75 -1.26
N ILE A 175 -24.01 4.50 -0.06
CA ILE A 175 -23.36 5.52 0.79
C ILE A 175 -21.84 5.35 0.77
N ASN A 176 -21.35 4.10 0.82
CA ASN A 176 -19.93 3.79 0.98
C ASN A 176 -19.17 3.69 -0.35
N LEU A 177 -19.87 3.68 -1.50
CA LEU A 177 -19.24 3.80 -2.81
C LEU A 177 -18.66 5.20 -3.09
N GLY A 178 -18.85 6.18 -2.22
CA GLY A 178 -18.29 7.52 -2.39
C GLY A 178 -16.78 7.52 -2.65
N GLY A 179 -16.04 6.70 -1.89
CA GLY A 179 -14.59 6.53 -2.05
C GLY A 179 -14.20 5.89 -3.38
N VAL A 180 -14.86 4.79 -3.74
CA VAL A 180 -14.66 4.08 -5.01
C VAL A 180 -14.94 5.00 -6.20
N ASN A 181 -16.06 5.72 -6.18
CA ASN A 181 -16.46 6.62 -7.25
C ASN A 181 -15.49 7.80 -7.40
N CYS A 182 -14.98 8.33 -6.27
CA CYS A 182 -13.97 9.39 -6.29
C CYS A 182 -12.67 8.90 -6.93
N LEU A 183 -12.13 7.78 -6.47
CA LEU A 183 -10.92 7.17 -7.02
C LEU A 183 -11.05 6.81 -8.50
N MET A 184 -12.18 6.22 -8.91
CA MET A 184 -12.43 5.89 -10.32
C MET A 184 -12.61 7.15 -11.17
N GLY A 185 -13.21 8.21 -10.63
CA GLY A 185 -13.32 9.51 -11.28
C GLY A 185 -11.94 10.13 -11.55
N GLU A 186 -11.06 10.13 -10.55
CA GLU A 186 -9.68 10.60 -10.70
C GLU A 186 -8.87 9.74 -11.66
N PHE A 187 -9.00 8.41 -11.57
CA PHE A 187 -8.33 7.45 -12.44
C PHE A 187 -8.68 7.70 -13.91
N ARG A 188 -9.98 7.82 -14.21
CA ARG A 188 -10.48 8.13 -15.56
C ARG A 188 -10.00 9.50 -16.04
N HIS A 189 -10.00 10.50 -15.15
CA HIS A 189 -9.53 11.85 -15.49
C HIS A 189 -8.04 11.88 -15.86
N VAL A 190 -7.20 11.17 -15.10
CA VAL A 190 -5.77 11.08 -15.41
C VAL A 190 -5.51 10.28 -16.68
N ARG A 191 -6.26 9.19 -16.89
CA ARG A 191 -6.11 8.31 -18.05
C ARG A 191 -6.60 8.94 -19.35
N ASP A 192 -7.71 9.66 -19.32
CA ASP A 192 -8.21 10.45 -20.43
C ASP A 192 -8.67 11.85 -19.98
N PRO A 193 -7.74 12.83 -19.98
CA PRO A 193 -8.05 14.20 -19.58
C PRO A 193 -9.08 14.90 -20.47
N ASN A 194 -9.43 14.36 -21.64
CA ASN A 194 -10.28 15.01 -22.63
C ASN A 194 -11.77 14.66 -22.49
N VAL A 195 -12.11 13.59 -21.76
CA VAL A 195 -13.51 13.14 -21.58
C VAL A 195 -14.36 14.17 -20.82
N HIS A 196 -13.76 14.98 -19.93
CA HIS A 196 -14.47 16.03 -19.20
C HIS A 196 -14.76 17.31 -20.01
N ARG A 197 -14.17 17.47 -21.21
CA ARG A 197 -14.38 18.67 -22.02
C ARG A 197 -15.68 18.63 -22.84
N HIS A 198 -16.30 17.46 -23.01
CA HIS A 198 -17.55 17.32 -23.79
C HIS A 198 -18.83 17.42 -22.95
N LEU A 199 -18.76 17.16 -21.63
CA LEU A 199 -19.94 17.28 -20.74
C LEU A 199 -20.25 18.73 -20.33
N LEU A 200 -19.28 19.64 -20.39
CA LEU A 200 -19.48 21.07 -20.11
C LEU A 200 -19.78 21.93 -21.34
N ALA A 201 -19.70 21.35 -22.55
CA ALA A 201 -19.99 22.04 -23.81
C ALA A 201 -21.40 21.75 -24.36
N SER A 202 -22.20 20.97 -23.62
CA SER A 202 -23.56 20.56 -24.00
C SER A 202 -24.65 21.11 -23.06
N GLY A 203 -24.31 22.11 -22.22
CA GLY A 203 -25.23 22.81 -21.33
C GLY A 203 -25.58 24.20 -21.84
#